data_AF-A0A951EA29-F1
#
_entry.id   AF-A0A951EA29-F1
#
_cell.length_a   1.000
_cell.length_b   1.000
_cell.length_c   1.000
_cell.angle_alpha   90.00
_cell.angle_beta   90.00
_cell.angle_gamma   90.00
#
_symmetry.space_group_name_H-M   'P 1'
#
loop_
_entity.id
_entity.type
_entity.pdbx_description
1 polymer ?
#
loop_
_entity_poly.entity_id
_entity_poly.type
_entity_poly.pdbx_seq_one_letter_code
_entity_poly.pdbx_strand_id
1 'polypeptide(L)'
;MTAGAERAVLPGRGDLIRIVPLYVPEETVRPLEGVAPAVSPHLSYRGGPLLANVEVFTVFWGAAWQDAPLSDLATKINGFFDFVLTSALMDQLAEYSTDRVTIGHGQRVGTVTIASPKLGRIVTDQAIQHTLQQEIATNAAFPRPSSNMLYFIYLPPGVAVAQGGSRSCQAFCGYHDTINGQMFYAAMPYPGCAGCLGGLATFDALTSTSSHELCEAVADPIPGQG
;
A
#
# COMPACT_ATOMS: atom_id res chain seq x y z
N MET A 1 -16.64 -31.85 35.93
CA MET A 1 -15.56 -30.87 35.75
C MET A 1 -14.83 -31.23 34.46
N THR A 2 -15.18 -30.60 33.34
CA THR A 2 -14.57 -30.85 32.03
C THR A 2 -13.88 -29.58 31.59
N ALA A 3 -12.55 -29.60 31.59
CA ALA A 3 -11.72 -28.51 31.08
C ALA A 3 -11.91 -28.41 29.56
N GLY A 4 -12.32 -27.23 29.08
CA GLY A 4 -12.39 -26.93 27.66
C GLY A 4 -11.00 -26.78 27.09
N ALA A 5 -10.71 -27.50 26.00
CA ALA A 5 -9.46 -27.35 25.26
C ALA A 5 -9.43 -25.97 24.61
N GLU A 6 -8.46 -25.15 25.02
CA GLU A 6 -8.13 -23.89 24.37
C GLU A 6 -7.66 -24.20 22.94
N ARG A 7 -8.47 -23.85 21.95
CA ARG A 7 -8.06 -23.90 20.54
C ARG A 7 -7.02 -22.82 20.35
N ALA A 8 -5.75 -23.20 20.36
CA ALA A 8 -4.66 -22.37 19.86
C ALA A 8 -4.95 -22.03 18.39
N VAL A 9 -5.40 -20.79 18.15
CA VAL A 9 -5.48 -20.22 16.80
C VAL A 9 -4.04 -19.98 16.37
N LEU A 10 -3.53 -20.86 15.50
CA LEU A 10 -2.23 -20.64 14.87
C LEU A 10 -2.39 -19.42 13.93
N PRO A 11 -1.58 -18.35 14.08
CA PRO A 11 -1.64 -17.22 13.18
C PRO A 11 -1.28 -17.69 11.77
N GLY A 12 -2.15 -17.39 10.80
CA GLY A 12 -1.84 -17.58 9.38
C GLY A 12 -0.57 -16.82 9.03
N ARG A 13 0.45 -17.54 8.56
CA ARG A 13 1.74 -16.96 8.15
C ARG A 13 1.54 -15.86 7.12
N GLY A 14 2.01 -14.65 7.45
CA GLY A 14 2.57 -13.67 6.50
C GLY A 14 1.62 -12.76 5.74
N ASP A 15 0.42 -13.21 5.35
CA ASP A 15 -0.34 -12.51 4.32
C ASP A 15 -1.20 -11.34 4.84
N LEU A 16 -1.58 -11.34 6.13
CA LEU A 16 -2.50 -10.33 6.70
C LEU A 16 -1.81 -9.04 7.17
N ILE A 17 -0.47 -9.03 7.28
CA ILE A 17 0.27 -7.86 7.79
C ILE A 17 0.52 -6.84 6.67
N ARG A 18 0.31 -7.21 5.40
CA ARG A 18 0.77 -6.43 4.24
C ARG A 18 -0.33 -5.86 3.37
N ILE A 19 -1.59 -6.18 3.63
CA ILE A 19 -2.69 -5.91 2.71
C ILE A 19 -3.72 -4.96 3.34
N VAL A 20 -4.22 -4.01 2.55
CA VAL A 20 -5.47 -3.30 2.90
C VAL A 20 -6.64 -4.25 2.63
N PRO A 21 -7.39 -4.68 3.67
CA PRO A 21 -8.51 -5.60 3.50
C PRO A 21 -9.70 -4.93 2.80
N LEU A 22 -10.67 -5.76 2.38
CA LEU A 22 -11.94 -5.25 1.87
C LEU A 22 -12.70 -4.50 2.97
N TYR A 23 -13.37 -3.40 2.60
CA TYR A 23 -14.39 -2.79 3.43
C TYR A 23 -15.51 -3.80 3.72
N VAL A 24 -15.88 -3.89 5.00
CA VAL A 24 -17.04 -4.64 5.49
C VAL A 24 -18.02 -3.66 6.14
N PRO A 25 -19.34 -3.89 6.03
CA PRO A 25 -20.33 -3.01 6.66
C PRO A 25 -20.07 -2.86 8.16
N GLU A 26 -20.26 -1.65 8.70
CA GLU A 26 -19.98 -1.32 10.10
C GLU A 26 -20.68 -2.28 11.09
N GLU A 27 -21.91 -2.71 10.78
CA GLU A 27 -22.68 -3.70 11.53
C GLU A 27 -21.93 -5.03 11.74
N THR A 28 -21.02 -5.37 10.84
CA THR A 28 -20.23 -6.61 10.87
C THR A 28 -19.02 -6.52 11.80
N VAL A 29 -18.53 -5.31 12.07
CA VAL A 29 -17.34 -5.03 12.90
C VAL A 29 -17.67 -4.35 14.23
N ARG A 30 -18.92 -3.94 14.44
CA ARG A 30 -19.38 -3.38 15.72
C ARG A 30 -19.22 -4.40 16.84
N PRO A 31 -18.55 -4.04 17.95
CA PRO A 31 -18.53 -4.87 19.14
C PRO A 31 -19.97 -5.14 19.59
N LEU A 32 -20.26 -6.41 19.90
CA LEU A 32 -21.56 -6.77 20.48
C LEU A 32 -21.75 -6.02 21.79
N GLU A 33 -22.98 -5.55 22.05
CA GLU A 33 -23.31 -4.90 23.32
C GLU A 33 -22.93 -5.79 24.51
N GLY A 34 -22.21 -5.22 25.47
CA GLY A 34 -21.72 -5.94 26.66
C GLY A 34 -20.35 -6.63 26.49
N VAL A 35 -19.71 -6.54 25.32
CA VAL A 35 -18.31 -6.94 25.14
C VAL A 35 -17.39 -5.82 25.63
N ALA A 36 -16.43 -6.16 26.49
CA ALA A 36 -15.43 -5.22 26.97
C ALA A 36 -14.66 -4.57 25.79
N PRO A 37 -14.23 -3.29 25.92
CA PRO A 37 -13.45 -2.65 24.88
C PRO A 37 -12.21 -3.49 24.55
N ALA A 38 -11.86 -3.53 23.26
CA ALA A 38 -10.63 -4.20 22.83
C ALA A 38 -9.44 -3.64 23.62
N VAL A 39 -8.57 -4.55 24.07
CA VAL A 39 -7.32 -4.16 24.75
C VAL A 39 -6.56 -3.24 23.81
N SER A 40 -6.01 -2.13 24.32
CA SER A 40 -5.20 -1.23 23.51
C SER A 40 -4.11 -2.03 22.78
N PRO A 41 -3.99 -1.89 21.45
CA PRO A 41 -2.99 -2.64 20.70
C PRO A 41 -1.60 -2.24 21.19
N HIS A 42 -0.77 -3.24 21.48
CA HIS A 42 0.65 -3.04 21.76
C HIS A 42 1.45 -3.25 20.48
N LEU A 43 1.85 -2.14 19.86
CA LEU A 43 2.79 -2.16 18.75
C LEU A 43 4.21 -2.29 19.30
N SER A 44 5.00 -3.16 18.70
CA SER A 44 6.39 -3.39 19.07
C SER A 44 7.26 -3.18 17.85
N TYR A 45 8.13 -2.17 17.90
CA TYR A 45 9.13 -1.93 16.87
C TYR A 45 10.16 -3.06 16.87
N ARG A 46 10.36 -3.74 15.72
CA ARG A 46 11.24 -4.90 15.59
C ARG A 46 12.65 -4.57 15.07
N GLY A 47 12.99 -3.28 14.97
CA GLY A 47 14.34 -2.81 14.64
C GLY A 47 14.65 -2.69 13.14
N GLY A 48 13.64 -2.85 12.28
CA GLY A 48 13.70 -2.69 10.83
C GLY A 48 13.86 -1.23 10.39
N PRO A 49 14.07 -0.98 9.09
CA PRO A 49 14.25 0.37 8.59
C PRO A 49 12.98 1.22 8.78
N LEU A 50 13.14 2.55 8.72
CA LEU A 50 12.06 3.53 8.61
C LEU A 50 12.35 4.45 7.43
N LEU A 51 11.32 4.98 6.77
CA LEU A 51 11.51 6.00 5.72
C LEU A 51 11.50 7.39 6.37
N ALA A 52 12.68 7.93 6.66
CA ALA A 52 12.86 9.18 7.41
C ALA A 52 12.19 10.38 6.72
N ASN A 53 12.42 10.53 5.43
CA ASN A 53 11.82 11.58 4.60
C ASN A 53 11.42 10.92 3.27
N VAL A 54 10.26 10.28 3.26
CA VAL A 54 9.83 9.43 2.15
C VAL A 54 9.80 10.19 0.81
N GLU A 55 10.36 9.57 -0.21
CA GLU A 55 10.39 10.04 -1.59
C GLU A 55 9.46 9.16 -2.42
N VAL A 56 8.27 9.67 -2.73
CA VAL A 56 7.28 8.90 -3.50
C VAL A 56 7.50 9.09 -5.00
N PHE A 57 7.56 7.99 -5.74
CA PHE A 57 7.50 8.00 -7.21
C PHE A 57 6.27 7.23 -7.68
N THR A 58 5.38 7.89 -8.41
CA THR A 58 4.14 7.26 -8.90
C THR A 58 4.32 6.64 -10.27
N VAL A 59 3.83 5.42 -10.44
CA VAL A 59 3.90 4.64 -11.67
C VAL A 59 2.49 4.25 -12.07
N PHE A 60 2.02 4.76 -13.20
CA PHE A 60 0.72 4.38 -13.77
C PHE A 60 0.95 3.30 -14.82
N TRP A 61 0.75 2.03 -14.45
CA TRP A 61 1.13 0.90 -15.30
C TRP A 61 -0.04 0.38 -16.13
N GLY A 62 -0.03 0.70 -17.42
CA GLY A 62 -0.97 0.26 -18.44
C GLY A 62 -1.37 1.40 -19.37
N ALA A 63 -1.52 1.13 -20.67
CA ALA A 63 -1.84 2.15 -21.68
C ALA A 63 -3.13 2.93 -21.38
N ALA A 64 -4.09 2.34 -20.65
CA ALA A 64 -5.34 3.01 -20.28
C ALA A 64 -5.13 4.31 -19.49
N TRP A 65 -4.00 4.47 -18.79
CA TRP A 65 -3.66 5.69 -18.05
C TRP A 65 -3.25 6.87 -18.94
N GLN A 66 -3.09 6.68 -20.25
CA GLN A 66 -2.78 7.77 -21.19
C GLN A 66 -4.02 8.58 -21.58
N ASP A 67 -5.21 7.99 -21.46
CA ASP A 67 -6.45 8.57 -21.94
C ASP A 67 -7.37 9.00 -20.79
N ALA A 68 -8.19 10.02 -21.03
CA ALA A 68 -9.25 10.41 -20.10
C ALA A 68 -10.30 9.28 -20.00
N PRO A 69 -10.89 9.03 -18.82
CA PRO A 69 -10.76 9.82 -17.58
C PRO A 69 -9.59 9.41 -16.67
N LEU A 70 -8.79 8.41 -17.04
CA LEU A 70 -7.74 7.88 -16.16
C LEU A 70 -6.52 8.79 -16.08
N SER A 71 -6.17 9.50 -17.16
CA SER A 71 -5.12 10.52 -17.12
C SER A 71 -5.43 11.67 -16.16
N ASP A 72 -6.71 12.07 -16.06
CA ASP A 72 -7.18 13.06 -15.08
C ASP A 72 -7.10 12.50 -13.65
N LEU A 73 -7.47 11.23 -13.45
CA LEU A 73 -7.35 10.55 -12.17
C LEU A 73 -5.88 10.44 -11.72
N ALA A 74 -4.97 10.09 -12.63
CA ALA A 74 -3.53 10.06 -12.37
C ALA A 74 -3.01 11.43 -11.91
N THR A 75 -3.47 12.50 -12.56
CA THR A 75 -3.13 13.89 -12.16
C THR A 75 -3.62 14.20 -10.74
N LYS A 76 -4.85 13.81 -10.39
CA LYS A 76 -5.38 13.98 -9.03
C LYS A 76 -4.61 13.18 -7.99
N ILE A 77 -4.22 11.95 -8.31
CA ILE A 77 -3.40 11.09 -7.43
C ILE A 77 -2.03 11.72 -7.18
N ASN A 78 -1.40 12.30 -8.20
CA ASN A 78 -0.15 13.04 -8.04
C ASN A 78 -0.32 14.25 -7.12
N GLY A 79 -1.40 15.03 -7.30
CA GLY A 79 -1.73 16.14 -6.41
C GLY A 79 -2.03 15.70 -4.97
N PHE A 80 -2.63 14.52 -4.78
CA PHE A 80 -2.79 13.93 -3.46
C PHE A 80 -1.44 13.66 -2.79
N PHE A 81 -0.46 13.10 -3.50
CA PHE A 81 0.87 12.88 -2.91
C PHE A 81 1.61 14.19 -2.61
N ASP A 82 1.48 15.19 -3.48
CA ASP A 82 2.05 16.53 -3.24
C ASP A 82 1.50 17.14 -1.94
N PHE A 83 0.22 16.89 -1.64
CA PHE A 83 -0.43 17.32 -0.40
C PHE A 83 -0.06 16.45 0.82
N VAL A 84 -0.31 15.14 0.75
CA VAL A 84 -0.29 14.25 1.93
C VAL A 84 1.11 14.17 2.54
N LEU A 85 2.16 14.19 1.72
CA LEU A 85 3.56 14.08 2.12
C LEU A 85 4.09 15.29 2.90
N THR A 86 3.35 16.39 2.90
CA THR A 86 3.68 17.62 3.65
C THR A 86 2.58 17.99 4.66
N SER A 87 1.64 17.06 4.89
CA SER A 87 0.45 17.29 5.72
C SER A 87 0.64 16.87 7.17
N ALA A 88 -0.34 17.20 8.00
CA ALA A 88 -0.42 16.75 9.40
C ALA A 88 -0.43 15.22 9.57
N LEU A 89 -0.72 14.45 8.51
CA LEU A 89 -0.55 12.99 8.56
C LEU A 89 0.92 12.61 8.79
N MET A 90 1.86 13.29 8.12
CA MET A 90 3.28 13.04 8.33
C MET A 90 3.77 13.51 9.70
N ASP A 91 3.17 14.59 10.23
CA ASP A 91 3.42 15.03 11.61
C ASP A 91 2.99 13.97 12.63
N GLN A 92 1.87 13.27 12.38
CA GLN A 92 1.42 12.17 13.24
C GLN A 92 2.41 10.99 13.17
N LEU A 93 2.88 10.63 11.97
CA LEU A 93 3.84 9.53 11.80
C LEU A 93 5.17 9.76 12.52
N ALA A 94 5.50 11.00 12.91
CA ALA A 94 6.66 11.28 13.75
C ALA A 94 6.60 10.54 15.11
N GLU A 95 5.43 10.10 15.57
CA GLU A 95 5.28 9.27 16.78
C GLU A 95 6.03 7.93 16.70
N TYR A 96 6.25 7.41 15.48
CA TYR A 96 6.97 6.17 15.21
C TYR A 96 8.48 6.38 15.04
N SER A 97 8.97 7.61 15.25
CA SER A 97 10.41 7.88 15.25
C SER A 97 11.14 7.07 16.31
N THR A 98 12.38 6.72 16.01
CA THR A 98 13.28 6.03 16.94
C THR A 98 14.38 6.99 17.42
N ASP A 99 15.24 6.51 18.31
CA ASP A 99 16.48 7.20 18.71
C ASP A 99 17.46 7.39 17.54
N ARG A 100 17.32 6.61 16.46
CA ARG A 100 18.21 6.61 15.29
C ARG A 100 17.65 7.31 14.07
N VAL A 101 16.33 7.28 13.91
CA VAL A 101 15.64 7.78 12.71
C VAL A 101 14.46 8.63 13.15
N THR A 102 14.48 9.90 12.75
CA THR A 102 13.34 10.80 12.88
C THR A 102 12.54 10.78 11.59
N ILE A 103 11.26 10.44 11.69
CA ILE A 103 10.32 10.55 10.57
C ILE A 103 9.89 12.02 10.45
N GLY A 104 9.95 12.55 9.23
CA GLY A 104 9.51 13.88 8.89
C GLY A 104 8.72 13.90 7.58
N HIS A 105 8.55 15.10 7.02
CA HIS A 105 7.85 15.28 5.76
C HIS A 105 8.61 14.65 4.60
N GLY A 106 7.86 14.28 3.57
CA GLY A 106 8.37 13.68 2.34
C GLY A 106 8.11 14.56 1.12
N GLN A 107 8.31 13.98 -0.05
CA GLN A 107 8.02 14.64 -1.33
C GLN A 107 7.72 13.62 -2.43
N ARG A 108 6.88 14.00 -3.39
CA ARG A 108 6.76 13.23 -4.64
C ARG A 108 7.87 13.65 -5.59
N VAL A 109 8.75 12.72 -5.94
CA VAL A 109 9.95 13.00 -6.74
C VAL A 109 9.73 12.86 -8.25
N GLY A 110 8.58 12.31 -8.66
CA GLY A 110 8.25 12.19 -10.07
C GLY A 110 7.01 11.34 -10.32
N THR A 111 6.74 11.12 -11.60
CA THR A 111 5.66 10.25 -12.07
C THR A 111 5.99 9.70 -13.46
N VAL A 112 5.49 8.52 -13.80
CA VAL A 112 5.60 7.95 -15.15
C VAL A 112 4.40 7.07 -15.47
N THR A 113 4.08 6.98 -16.77
CA THR A 113 3.11 6.01 -17.29
C THR A 113 3.85 4.94 -18.10
N ILE A 114 3.74 3.68 -17.69
CA ILE A 114 4.26 2.54 -18.45
C ILE A 114 3.14 2.03 -19.35
N ALA A 115 3.21 2.24 -20.66
CA ALA A 115 2.14 1.85 -21.59
C ALA A 115 2.27 0.43 -22.16
N SER A 116 3.51 -0.09 -22.18
CA SER A 116 3.85 -1.34 -22.83
C SER A 116 4.64 -2.25 -21.89
N PRO A 117 4.47 -3.59 -21.97
CA PRO A 117 3.51 -4.29 -22.83
C PRO A 117 2.05 -4.12 -22.37
N LYS A 118 1.10 -4.47 -23.23
CA LYS A 118 -0.31 -4.50 -22.86
C LYS A 118 -0.53 -5.49 -21.72
N LEU A 119 -1.19 -5.04 -20.66
CA LEU A 119 -1.51 -5.88 -19.52
C LEU A 119 -2.61 -6.90 -19.82
N GLY A 120 -2.46 -8.09 -19.23
CA GLY A 120 -3.53 -9.06 -19.13
C GLY A 120 -4.53 -8.70 -18.03
N ARG A 121 -5.53 -9.57 -17.80
CA ARG A 121 -6.55 -9.36 -16.74
C ARG A 121 -6.03 -9.58 -15.32
N ILE A 122 -4.89 -10.24 -15.19
CA ILE A 122 -4.23 -10.53 -13.92
C ILE A 122 -2.75 -10.20 -14.09
N VAL A 123 -2.21 -9.46 -13.14
CA VAL A 123 -0.78 -9.22 -12.95
C VAL A 123 -0.38 -9.86 -11.63
N THR A 124 0.69 -10.63 -11.61
CA THR A 124 1.22 -11.19 -10.35
C THR A 124 2.14 -10.19 -9.68
N ASP A 125 2.29 -10.29 -8.37
CA ASP A 125 3.27 -9.51 -7.63
C ASP A 125 4.70 -9.68 -8.20
N GLN A 126 5.09 -10.92 -8.54
CA GLN A 126 6.36 -11.18 -9.20
C GLN A 126 6.52 -10.39 -10.52
N ALA A 127 5.45 -10.19 -11.29
CA ALA A 127 5.49 -9.38 -12.50
C ALA A 127 5.66 -7.88 -12.18
N ILE A 128 5.03 -7.38 -11.10
CA ILE A 128 5.25 -6.01 -10.61
C ILE A 128 6.72 -5.82 -10.22
N GLN A 129 7.27 -6.74 -9.44
CA GLN A 129 8.68 -6.66 -9.00
C GLN A 129 9.63 -6.68 -10.20
N HIS A 130 9.43 -7.60 -11.14
CA HIS A 130 10.26 -7.70 -12.34
C HIS A 130 10.17 -6.44 -13.21
N THR A 131 8.95 -5.90 -13.42
CA THR A 131 8.77 -4.67 -14.19
C THR A 131 9.42 -3.48 -13.51
N LEU A 132 9.27 -3.31 -12.20
CA LEU A 132 9.96 -2.24 -11.48
C LEU A 132 11.49 -2.34 -11.62
N GLN A 133 12.06 -3.53 -11.41
CA GLN A 133 13.49 -3.75 -11.54
C GLN A 133 13.98 -3.43 -12.96
N GLN A 134 13.24 -3.85 -13.99
CA GLN A 134 13.56 -3.57 -15.38
C GLN A 134 13.49 -2.07 -15.68
N GLU A 135 12.40 -1.40 -15.33
CA GLU A 135 12.22 0.04 -15.57
C GLU A 135 13.28 0.86 -14.84
N ILE A 136 13.56 0.57 -13.57
CA ILE A 136 14.62 1.23 -12.81
C ILE A 136 16.01 1.00 -13.46
N ALA A 137 16.24 -0.17 -14.07
CA ALA A 137 17.50 -0.47 -14.73
C ALA A 137 17.65 0.25 -16.07
N THR A 138 16.58 0.38 -16.84
CA THR A 138 16.65 0.77 -18.27
C THR A 138 15.99 2.11 -18.62
N ASN A 139 15.12 2.65 -17.78
CA ASN A 139 14.35 3.85 -18.04
C ASN A 139 14.86 5.03 -17.21
N ALA A 140 15.44 6.03 -17.87
CA ALA A 140 16.05 7.20 -17.22
C ALA A 140 15.05 8.07 -16.44
N ALA A 141 13.74 7.92 -16.67
CA ALA A 141 12.71 8.62 -15.90
C ALA A 141 12.53 8.05 -14.49
N PHE A 142 12.96 6.82 -14.24
CA PHE A 142 12.85 6.19 -12.92
C PHE A 142 14.01 6.64 -12.02
N PRO A 143 13.74 7.20 -10.84
CA PRO A 143 14.79 7.44 -9.86
C PRO A 143 15.36 6.10 -9.39
N ARG A 144 16.63 6.10 -8.98
CA ARG A 144 17.26 4.93 -8.37
C ARG A 144 16.70 4.70 -6.96
N PRO A 145 16.60 3.44 -6.49
CA PRO A 145 16.21 3.14 -5.11
C PRO A 145 17.14 3.82 -4.11
N SER A 146 16.56 4.29 -3.01
CA SER A 146 17.24 4.87 -1.85
C SER A 146 16.57 4.32 -0.59
N SER A 147 17.16 4.60 0.58
CA SER A 147 16.54 4.23 1.86
C SER A 147 15.22 4.97 2.17
N ASN A 148 14.85 5.97 1.35
CA ASN A 148 13.60 6.73 1.48
C ASN A 148 12.66 6.55 0.28
N MET A 149 13.11 5.89 -0.79
CA MET A 149 12.36 5.78 -2.05
C MET A 149 11.23 4.77 -1.93
N LEU A 150 10.01 5.21 -2.25
CA LEU A 150 8.82 4.36 -2.28
C LEU A 150 8.10 4.50 -3.62
N TYR A 151 8.02 3.40 -4.38
CA TYR A 151 7.36 3.36 -5.68
C TYR A 151 5.88 2.96 -5.53
N PHE A 152 4.95 3.84 -5.86
CA PHE A 152 3.53 3.52 -5.90
C PHE A 152 3.10 3.13 -7.32
N ILE A 153 2.70 1.87 -7.54
CA ILE A 153 2.28 1.36 -8.85
C ILE A 153 0.77 1.20 -8.92
N TYR A 154 0.13 2.00 -9.77
CA TYR A 154 -1.31 1.98 -10.02
C TYR A 154 -1.65 1.15 -11.26
N LEU A 155 -2.52 0.14 -11.06
CA LEU A 155 -3.01 -0.72 -12.14
C LEU A 155 -4.38 -0.21 -12.61
N PRO A 156 -4.70 -0.27 -13.91
CA PRO A 156 -5.93 0.26 -14.47
C PRO A 156 -7.14 -0.66 -14.19
N PRO A 157 -8.36 -0.17 -14.43
CA PRO A 157 -9.57 -0.99 -14.41
C PRO A 157 -9.43 -2.27 -15.24
N GLY A 158 -10.00 -3.37 -14.74
CA GLY A 158 -9.99 -4.67 -15.43
C GLY A 158 -8.71 -5.49 -15.26
N VAL A 159 -7.69 -4.94 -14.59
CA VAL A 159 -6.46 -5.64 -14.20
C VAL A 159 -6.48 -5.90 -12.69
N ALA A 160 -6.57 -7.17 -12.30
CA ALA A 160 -6.44 -7.56 -10.90
C ALA A 160 -4.99 -7.90 -10.56
N VAL A 161 -4.59 -7.72 -9.31
CA VAL A 161 -3.28 -8.15 -8.81
C VAL A 161 -3.44 -9.47 -8.06
N ALA A 162 -2.52 -10.41 -8.28
CA ALA A 162 -2.43 -11.67 -7.55
C ALA A 162 -1.16 -11.70 -6.69
N GLN A 163 -1.32 -11.89 -5.38
CA GLN A 163 -0.26 -11.86 -4.39
C GLN A 163 -0.60 -12.86 -3.27
N GLY A 164 0.37 -13.63 -2.78
CA GLY A 164 0.16 -14.52 -1.61
C GLY A 164 -0.96 -15.55 -1.80
N GLY A 165 -1.20 -16.01 -3.04
CA GLY A 165 -2.34 -16.89 -3.35
C GLY A 165 -3.73 -16.21 -3.31
N SER A 166 -3.77 -14.92 -3.02
CA SER A 166 -4.95 -14.07 -2.97
C SER A 166 -5.03 -13.14 -4.19
N ARG A 167 -6.18 -12.47 -4.35
CA ARG A 167 -6.45 -11.58 -5.48
C ARG A 167 -7.06 -10.25 -5.02
N SER A 168 -6.64 -9.17 -5.67
CA SER A 168 -7.21 -7.84 -5.44
C SER A 168 -8.70 -7.82 -5.76
N CYS A 169 -9.46 -6.98 -5.05
CA CYS A 169 -10.91 -6.92 -5.13
C CYS A 169 -11.64 -8.23 -4.76
N GLN A 170 -10.94 -9.17 -4.13
CA GLN A 170 -11.50 -10.37 -3.51
C GLN A 170 -10.97 -10.56 -2.09
N ALA A 171 -9.71 -10.20 -1.85
CA ALA A 171 -9.07 -10.28 -0.54
C ALA A 171 -8.49 -8.93 -0.09
N PHE A 172 -7.98 -8.12 -1.02
CA PHE A 172 -7.30 -6.87 -0.69
C PHE A 172 -7.54 -5.75 -1.71
N CYS A 173 -7.21 -4.53 -1.32
CA CYS A 173 -7.37 -3.31 -2.12
C CYS A 173 -6.05 -2.60 -2.45
N GLY A 174 -5.01 -2.88 -1.67
CA GLY A 174 -3.64 -2.44 -1.86
C GLY A 174 -2.71 -3.28 -1.00
N TYR A 175 -1.41 -3.13 -1.23
CA TYR A 175 -0.37 -3.63 -0.33
C TYR A 175 0.94 -2.88 -0.58
N HIS A 176 1.83 -2.90 0.39
CA HIS A 176 3.24 -2.56 0.20
C HIS A 176 4.14 -3.75 0.51
N ASP A 177 5.30 -3.79 -0.13
CA ASP A 177 6.31 -4.81 0.08
C ASP A 177 7.69 -4.31 -0.36
N THR A 178 8.68 -5.18 -0.28
CA THR A 178 10.05 -4.91 -0.68
C THR A 178 10.60 -5.94 -1.66
N ILE A 179 11.47 -5.47 -2.55
CA ILE A 179 12.32 -6.30 -3.39
C ILE A 179 13.69 -6.40 -2.70
N ASN A 180 14.07 -7.61 -2.28
CA ASN A 180 15.33 -7.92 -1.61
C ASN A 180 15.61 -7.11 -0.33
N GLY A 181 14.59 -6.53 0.31
CA GLY A 181 14.75 -5.71 1.53
C GLY A 181 15.35 -4.32 1.27
N GLN A 182 15.39 -3.86 0.02
CA GLN A 182 16.10 -2.64 -0.36
C GLN A 182 15.31 -1.70 -1.28
N MET A 183 14.38 -2.24 -2.09
CA MET A 183 13.50 -1.42 -2.92
C MET A 183 12.09 -1.53 -2.36
N PHE A 184 11.48 -0.42 -2.01
CA PHE A 184 10.16 -0.40 -1.38
C PHE A 184 9.11 0.02 -2.40
N TYR A 185 7.98 -0.69 -2.44
CA TYR A 185 6.89 -0.37 -3.35
C TYR A 185 5.54 -0.63 -2.72
N ALA A 186 4.52 0.06 -3.24
CA ALA A 186 3.13 -0.19 -2.96
C ALA A 186 2.38 -0.48 -4.27
N ALA A 187 1.64 -1.59 -4.31
CA ALA A 187 0.80 -1.96 -5.43
C ALA A 187 -0.65 -1.51 -5.17
N MET A 188 -1.18 -0.74 -6.12
CA MET A 188 -2.49 -0.11 -6.04
C MET A 188 -3.39 -0.61 -7.20
N PRO A 189 -4.06 -1.77 -7.04
CA PRO A 189 -5.12 -2.19 -7.93
C PRO A 189 -6.24 -1.14 -8.03
N TYR A 190 -6.85 -1.00 -9.21
CA TYR A 190 -8.05 -0.17 -9.35
C TYR A 190 -9.20 -0.72 -8.47
N PRO A 191 -9.91 0.12 -7.68
CA PRO A 191 -10.99 -0.33 -6.80
C PRO A 191 -12.27 -0.59 -7.61
N GLY A 192 -12.25 -1.62 -8.45
CA GLY A 192 -13.36 -1.98 -9.36
C GLY A 192 -14.47 -2.81 -8.71
N CYS A 193 -14.51 -2.92 -7.38
CA CYS A 193 -15.43 -3.76 -6.63
C CYS A 193 -15.96 -3.03 -5.39
N ALA A 194 -17.13 -3.45 -4.90
CA ALA A 194 -17.78 -2.83 -3.75
C ALA A 194 -16.89 -2.83 -2.49
N GLY A 195 -16.17 -3.93 -2.23
CA GLY A 195 -15.30 -4.03 -1.06
C GLY A 195 -14.12 -3.04 -1.07
N CYS A 196 -13.55 -2.73 -2.23
CA CYS A 196 -12.47 -1.74 -2.32
C CYS A 196 -12.95 -0.31 -2.56
N LEU A 197 -14.18 -0.13 -3.03
CA LEU A 197 -14.80 1.20 -3.05
C LEU A 197 -15.26 1.63 -1.66
N GLY A 198 -15.81 0.71 -0.86
CA GLY A 198 -16.37 1.04 0.46
C GLY A 198 -17.48 2.10 0.41
N GLY A 199 -18.17 2.24 -0.74
CA GLY A 199 -19.16 3.31 -0.96
C GLY A 199 -18.58 4.68 -1.32
N LEU A 200 -17.26 4.81 -1.46
CA LEU A 200 -16.58 6.04 -1.84
C LEU A 200 -16.52 6.24 -3.36
N ALA A 201 -16.24 7.47 -3.79
CA ALA A 201 -15.81 7.71 -5.17
C ALA A 201 -14.43 7.07 -5.41
N THR A 202 -14.12 6.71 -6.66
CA THR A 202 -12.86 6.02 -7.02
C THR A 202 -11.61 6.76 -6.52
N PHE A 203 -11.59 8.08 -6.65
CA PHE A 203 -10.45 8.88 -6.20
C PHE A 203 -10.25 8.75 -4.68
N ASP A 204 -11.32 8.93 -3.91
CA ASP A 204 -11.27 8.85 -2.44
C ASP A 204 -10.87 7.45 -1.96
N ALA A 205 -11.38 6.39 -2.60
CA ALA A 205 -11.01 5.01 -2.30
C ALA A 205 -9.52 4.72 -2.58
N LEU A 206 -9.01 5.21 -3.72
CA LEU A 206 -7.60 5.09 -4.06
C LEU A 206 -6.73 5.87 -3.08
N THR A 207 -7.08 7.12 -2.75
CA THR A 207 -6.29 7.93 -1.81
C THR A 207 -6.36 7.39 -0.39
N SER A 208 -7.49 6.85 0.05
CA SER A 208 -7.61 6.16 1.35
C SER A 208 -6.66 4.97 1.43
N THR A 209 -6.67 4.11 0.40
CA THR A 209 -5.78 2.95 0.34
C THR A 209 -4.32 3.40 0.22
N SER A 210 -4.03 4.44 -0.58
CA SER A 210 -2.66 4.95 -0.73
C SER A 210 -2.13 5.61 0.55
N SER A 211 -2.95 6.32 1.32
CA SER A 211 -2.53 6.84 2.63
C SER A 211 -2.25 5.72 3.62
N HIS A 212 -3.05 4.64 3.58
CA HIS A 212 -2.81 3.46 4.41
C HIS A 212 -1.44 2.85 4.11
N GLU A 213 -1.18 2.51 2.85
CA GLU A 213 0.09 1.91 2.43
C GLU A 213 1.27 2.86 2.64
N LEU A 214 1.06 4.18 2.51
CA LEU A 214 2.09 5.17 2.80
C LEU A 214 2.49 5.15 4.28
N CYS A 215 1.51 5.18 5.19
CA CYS A 215 1.76 5.17 6.63
C CYS A 215 2.48 3.89 7.06
N GLU A 216 2.01 2.74 6.57
CA GLU A 216 2.66 1.47 6.89
C GLU A 216 4.06 1.40 6.29
N ALA A 217 4.27 1.76 5.02
CA ALA A 217 5.60 1.71 4.41
C ALA A 217 6.59 2.71 5.04
N VAL A 218 6.13 3.82 5.60
CA VAL A 218 7.00 4.77 6.33
C VAL A 218 7.49 4.17 7.65
N ALA A 219 6.59 3.50 8.38
CA ALA A 219 6.87 2.91 9.69
C ALA A 219 7.44 1.47 9.63
N ASP A 220 7.21 0.75 8.54
CA ASP A 220 7.58 -0.66 8.35
C ASP A 220 7.78 -0.99 6.84
N PRO A 221 8.76 -0.36 6.17
CA PRO A 221 9.03 -0.57 4.74
C PRO A 221 9.39 -2.02 4.36
N ILE A 222 9.78 -2.85 5.33
CA ILE A 222 9.97 -4.29 5.16
C ILE A 222 8.95 -5.02 6.04
N PRO A 223 7.76 -5.34 5.51
CA PRO A 223 6.63 -5.64 6.37
C PRO A 223 6.91 -6.75 7.39
N GLY A 224 6.61 -6.45 8.64
CA GLY A 224 6.85 -7.24 9.83
C GLY A 224 8.21 -6.97 10.51
N GLN A 225 8.94 -5.92 10.14
CA GLN A 225 10.24 -5.58 10.75
C GLN A 225 10.29 -4.21 11.45
N GLY A 226 9.37 -3.30 11.15
CA GLY A 226 9.12 -2.07 11.91
C GLY A 226 8.33 -2.29 13.19
#